data_AF-A0A9D2IQS5-F1
#
_entry.id   AF-A0A9D2IQS5-F1
#
_cell.length_a   1.000
_cell.length_b   1.000
_cell.length_c   1.000
_cell.angle_alpha   90.00
_cell.angle_beta   90.00
_cell.angle_gamma   90.00
#
_symmetry.space_group_name_H-M   'P 1'
#
loop_
_entity.id
_entity.type
_entity.pdbx_description
1 polymer ?
#
loop_
_entity_poly.entity_id
_entity_poly.type
_entity_poly.pdbx_seq_one_letter_code
_entity_poly.pdbx_strand_id
1 'polypeptide(L)'
;MSTFDDVFSKAKSVAETAGKKTGEMIEVARLKIQAGDMEREISSMLEGLGRLVYESRREGADAAGKMDDCCQKLDEKYEELAKARAKIDEYRNQITCKNCGAQNADDAVYCKRCGVKLSN
;
A
#
# COMPACT_ATOMS: atom_id res chain seq x y z
N MET A 1 13.67 4.45 43.62
CA MET A 1 12.66 4.74 42.59
C MET A 1 13.43 5.22 41.36
N SER A 2 14.01 4.28 40.60
CA SER A 2 15.06 4.56 39.60
C SER A 2 15.02 3.60 38.41
N THR A 3 13.83 3.37 37.83
CA THR A 3 13.67 2.40 36.71
C THR A 3 12.80 2.92 35.56
N PHE A 4 12.82 4.23 35.32
CA PHE A 4 12.19 4.83 34.13
C PHE A 4 13.12 5.84 33.43
N ASP A 5 13.98 6.53 34.18
CA ASP A 5 14.85 7.58 33.63
C ASP A 5 16.00 7.04 32.76
N ASP A 6 16.58 5.87 33.12
CA ASP A 6 17.68 5.24 32.37
C ASP A 6 17.25 4.62 31.03
N VAL A 7 15.96 4.28 30.87
CA VAL A 7 15.40 3.78 29.61
C VAL A 7 15.09 4.94 28.66
N PHE A 8 14.64 6.07 29.22
CA PHE A 8 14.31 7.27 28.44
C PHE A 8 15.57 7.95 27.86
N SER A 9 16.66 7.97 28.63
CA SER A 9 17.92 8.58 28.20
C SER A 9 18.70 7.72 27.18
N LYS A 10 18.59 6.38 27.21
CA LYS A 10 19.17 5.52 26.16
C LYS A 10 18.43 5.56 24.82
N ALA A 11 17.16 5.96 24.79
CA ALA A 11 16.43 6.18 23.53
C ALA A 11 16.94 7.43 22.77
N LYS A 12 17.51 8.41 23.48
CA LYS A 12 17.95 9.69 22.89
C LYS A 12 19.25 9.56 22.10
N SER A 13 20.15 8.65 22.47
CA SER A 13 21.46 8.49 21.82
C SER A 13 21.46 7.56 20.60
N VAL A 14 20.38 6.79 20.38
CA VAL A 14 20.20 5.90 19.21
C VAL A 14 19.40 6.60 18.10
N ALA A 15 18.83 7.77 18.37
CA ALA A 15 17.98 8.51 17.44
C ALA A 15 18.73 9.13 16.24
N GLU A 16 20.04 9.37 16.34
CA GLU A 16 20.78 10.11 15.29
C GLU A 16 21.36 9.23 14.17
N THR A 17 21.20 7.90 14.21
CA THR A 17 21.70 7.01 13.13
C THR A 17 20.62 6.15 12.47
N ALA A 18 19.35 6.27 12.88
CA ALA A 18 18.25 5.43 12.36
C ALA A 18 17.15 6.21 11.60
N GLY A 19 17.39 7.45 11.17
CA GLY A 19 16.34 8.30 10.57
C GLY A 19 16.03 8.07 9.07
N LYS A 20 16.81 7.27 8.33
CA LYS A 20 16.65 7.13 6.87
C LYS A 20 16.05 5.80 6.39
N LYS A 21 15.81 4.83 7.28
CA LYS A 21 15.23 3.52 6.93
C LYS A 21 13.72 3.39 7.18
N THR A 22 13.06 4.45 7.64
CA THR A 22 11.68 4.41 8.14
C THR A 22 10.63 5.00 7.19
N GLY A 23 10.96 5.93 6.29
CA GLY A 23 9.96 6.56 5.40
C GLY A 23 9.32 5.58 4.42
N GLU A 24 10.13 4.81 3.71
CA GLU A 24 9.67 3.96 2.59
C GLU A 24 8.89 2.72 3.06
N MET A 25 9.29 2.11 4.19
CA MET A 25 8.49 1.03 4.78
C MET A 25 7.12 1.51 5.29
N ILE A 26 7.05 2.74 5.80
CA ILE A 26 5.79 3.37 6.21
C ILE A 26 4.92 3.65 4.98
N GLU A 27 5.51 4.08 3.86
CA GLU A 27 4.78 4.28 2.60
C GLU A 27 4.19 2.96 2.07
N VAL A 28 4.95 1.86 2.07
CA VAL A 28 4.42 0.54 1.68
C VAL A 28 3.30 0.08 2.61
N ALA A 29 3.46 0.27 3.92
CA ALA A 29 2.41 -0.06 4.89
C ALA A 29 1.14 0.76 4.64
N ARG A 30 1.28 2.06 4.36
CA ARG A 30 0.17 2.95 4.04
C ARG A 30 -0.53 2.54 2.73
N LEU A 31 0.23 2.25 1.68
CA LEU A 31 -0.32 1.77 0.41
C LEU A 31 -1.09 0.45 0.59
N LYS A 32 -0.60 -0.46 1.42
CA LYS A 32 -1.31 -1.71 1.73
C LYS A 32 -2.62 -1.49 2.47
N ILE A 33 -2.66 -0.56 3.43
CA ILE A 33 -3.89 -0.19 4.12
C ILE A 33 -4.88 0.40 3.11
N GLN A 34 -4.45 1.34 2.27
CA GLN A 34 -5.28 1.93 1.22
C GLN A 34 -5.83 0.88 0.25
N ALA A 35 -4.99 -0.08 -0.19
CA ALA A 35 -5.44 -1.18 -1.03
C ALA A 35 -6.49 -2.05 -0.32
N GLY A 36 -6.29 -2.35 0.97
CA GLY A 36 -7.26 -3.11 1.75
C GLY A 36 -8.59 -2.37 1.95
N ASP A 37 -8.58 -1.05 2.11
CA ASP A 37 -9.80 -0.25 2.17
C ASP A 37 -10.52 -0.20 0.83
N MET A 38 -9.79 -0.04 -0.30
CA MET A 38 -10.36 -0.13 -1.66
C MET A 38 -11.01 -1.50 -1.92
N GLU A 39 -10.39 -2.60 -1.48
CA GLU A 39 -10.97 -3.94 -1.59
C GLU A 39 -12.28 -4.08 -0.82
N ARG A 40 -12.37 -3.48 0.37
CA ARG A 40 -13.62 -3.45 1.15
C ARG A 40 -14.70 -2.62 0.47
N GLU A 41 -14.34 -1.45 -0.08
CA GLU A 41 -15.28 -0.63 -0.86
C GLU A 41 -15.82 -1.40 -2.06
N ILE A 42 -14.96 -2.08 -2.82
CA ILE A 42 -15.33 -2.92 -3.96
C ILE A 42 -16.30 -4.02 -3.52
N SER A 43 -16.00 -4.74 -2.43
CA SER A 43 -16.90 -5.77 -1.89
C SER A 43 -18.27 -5.18 -1.54
N SER A 44 -18.30 -4.03 -0.88
CA SER A 44 -19.55 -3.37 -0.49
C SER A 44 -20.37 -2.92 -1.72
N MET A 45 -19.71 -2.40 -2.74
CA MET A 45 -20.35 -2.02 -4.01
C MET A 45 -20.93 -3.24 -4.75
N LEU A 46 -20.21 -4.36 -4.78
CA LEU A 46 -20.70 -5.61 -5.36
C LEU A 46 -21.92 -6.16 -4.62
N GLU A 47 -21.91 -6.11 -3.28
CA GLU A 47 -23.09 -6.50 -2.49
C GLU A 47 -24.29 -5.57 -2.75
N GLY A 48 -24.04 -4.27 -2.90
CA GLY A 48 -25.06 -3.28 -3.28
C GLY A 48 -25.64 -3.56 -4.66
N LEU A 49 -24.78 -3.85 -5.65
CA LEU A 49 -25.17 -4.25 -6.99
C LEU A 49 -26.01 -5.54 -6.97
N GLY A 50 -25.59 -6.55 -6.20
CA GLY A 50 -26.33 -7.81 -6.05
C GLY A 50 -27.73 -7.61 -5.46
N ARG A 51 -27.86 -6.73 -4.45
CA ARG A 51 -29.18 -6.34 -3.91
C ARG A 51 -30.04 -5.65 -4.96
N LEU A 52 -29.47 -4.68 -5.67
CA LEU A 52 -30.16 -3.94 -6.73
C LEU A 52 -30.69 -4.90 -7.83
N VAL A 53 -29.86 -5.87 -8.25
CA VAL A 53 -30.25 -6.89 -9.23
C VAL A 53 -31.42 -7.73 -8.74
N TYR A 54 -31.36 -8.18 -7.48
CA TYR A 54 -32.41 -8.99 -6.88
C TYR A 54 -33.73 -8.24 -6.76
N GLU A 55 -33.70 -7.00 -6.27
CA GLU A 55 -34.89 -6.14 -6.14
C GLU A 55 -35.51 -5.85 -7.51
N SER A 56 -34.69 -5.50 -8.50
CA SER A 56 -35.13 -5.21 -9.87
C SER A 56 -35.82 -6.42 -10.52
N ARG A 57 -35.25 -7.63 -10.33
CA ARG A 57 -35.86 -8.89 -10.79
C ARG A 57 -37.16 -9.22 -10.08
N ARG A 58 -37.26 -8.92 -8.78
CA ARG A 58 -38.45 -9.20 -7.96
C ARG A 58 -39.61 -8.25 -8.28
N GLU A 59 -39.30 -6.98 -8.51
CA GLU A 59 -40.30 -5.93 -8.75
C GLU A 59 -40.62 -5.73 -10.23
N GLY A 60 -39.90 -6.42 -11.13
CA GLY A 60 -40.05 -6.27 -12.58
C GLY A 60 -39.61 -4.88 -13.07
N ALA A 61 -38.81 -4.17 -12.26
CA ALA A 61 -38.32 -2.84 -12.55
C ALA A 61 -37.06 -2.90 -13.41
N ASP A 62 -36.95 -2.00 -14.39
CA ASP A 62 -35.72 -1.85 -15.17
C ASP A 62 -34.73 -0.96 -14.40
N ALA A 63 -33.66 -1.58 -13.91
CA ALA A 63 -32.54 -0.90 -13.27
C ALA A 63 -31.23 -1.01 -14.06
N ALA A 64 -31.31 -1.35 -15.35
CA ALA A 64 -30.15 -1.58 -16.19
C ALA A 64 -29.18 -0.39 -16.17
N GLY A 65 -29.69 0.84 -16.26
CA GLY A 65 -28.87 2.05 -16.20
C GLY A 65 -28.10 2.23 -14.88
N LYS A 66 -28.74 1.95 -13.73
CA LYS A 66 -28.07 2.04 -12.41
C LYS A 66 -27.04 0.93 -12.22
N MET A 67 -27.31 -0.24 -12.77
CA MET A 67 -26.38 -1.36 -12.76
C MET A 67 -25.13 -1.04 -13.59
N ASP A 68 -25.31 -0.47 -14.79
CA ASP A 68 -24.23 -0.06 -15.67
C ASP A 68 -23.33 1.01 -15.01
N ASP A 69 -23.95 2.03 -14.41
CA ASP A 69 -23.27 3.07 -13.60
C ASP A 69 -22.44 2.47 -12.45
N CYS A 70 -22.98 1.45 -11.77
CA CYS A 70 -22.27 0.76 -10.69
C CYS A 70 -21.11 -0.09 -11.21
N CYS A 71 -21.27 -0.75 -12.36
CA CYS A 71 -20.21 -1.52 -13.01
C CYS A 71 -19.05 -0.60 -13.43
N GLN A 72 -19.34 0.54 -14.05
CA GLN A 72 -18.30 1.50 -14.45
C GLN A 72 -17.49 1.98 -13.25
N LYS A 73 -18.15 2.35 -12.15
CA LYS A 73 -17.47 2.78 -10.91
C LYS A 73 -16.64 1.66 -10.28
N LEU A 74 -17.12 0.42 -10.37
CA LEU A 74 -16.37 -0.75 -9.93
C LEU A 74 -15.11 -0.95 -10.75
N ASP A 75 -15.19 -0.85 -12.08
CA ASP A 75 -14.04 -0.96 -12.97
C ASP A 75 -12.98 0.12 -12.68
N GLU A 76 -13.42 1.38 -12.49
CA GLU A 76 -12.53 2.48 -12.10
C GLU A 76 -11.80 2.17 -10.77
N LYS A 77 -12.53 1.66 -9.77
CA LYS A 77 -11.96 1.29 -8.47
C LYS A 77 -11.01 0.09 -8.56
N TYR A 78 -11.29 -0.88 -9.43
CA TYR A 78 -10.37 -1.98 -9.70
C TYR A 78 -9.08 -1.50 -10.36
N GLU A 79 -9.14 -0.52 -11.27
CA GLU A 79 -7.96 0.11 -11.85
C GLU A 79 -7.13 0.86 -10.79
N GLU A 80 -7.76 1.59 -9.89
CA GLU A 80 -7.07 2.26 -8.78
C GLU A 80 -6.36 1.26 -7.86
N LEU A 81 -7.05 0.17 -7.52
CA LEU A 81 -6.48 -0.91 -6.72
C LEU A 81 -5.28 -1.57 -7.42
N ALA A 82 -5.38 -1.81 -8.73
CA ALA A 82 -4.29 -2.38 -9.52
C ALA A 82 -3.06 -1.45 -9.51
N LYS A 83 -3.26 -0.13 -9.66
CA LYS A 83 -2.18 0.87 -9.58
C LYS A 83 -1.54 0.90 -8.20
N ALA A 84 -2.34 0.82 -7.12
CA ALA A 84 -1.83 0.78 -5.75
C ALA A 84 -0.99 -0.48 -5.49
N ARG A 85 -1.45 -1.64 -5.97
CA ARG A 85 -0.73 -2.92 -5.87
C ARG A 85 0.57 -2.92 -6.67
N ALA A 86 0.54 -2.42 -7.90
CA ALA A 86 1.75 -2.29 -8.73
C ALA A 86 2.83 -1.46 -8.03
N LYS A 87 2.46 -0.34 -7.40
CA LYS A 87 3.40 0.44 -6.60
C LYS A 87 3.97 -0.35 -5.42
N ILE A 88 3.14 -1.09 -4.69
CA ILE A 88 3.60 -1.94 -3.57
C ILE A 88 4.63 -2.97 -4.04
N ASP A 89 4.38 -3.61 -5.19
CA ASP A 89 5.32 -4.59 -5.77
C ASP A 89 6.61 -3.92 -6.28
N GLU A 90 6.52 -2.71 -6.84
CA GLU A 90 7.70 -1.92 -7.21
C GLU A 90 8.59 -1.61 -6.00
N TYR A 91 8.00 -1.26 -4.84
CA TYR A 91 8.77 -1.06 -3.60
C TYR A 91 9.31 -2.38 -3.01
N ARG A 92 8.67 -3.52 -3.29
CA ARG A 92 9.13 -4.84 -2.83
C ARG A 92 10.31 -5.37 -3.64
N ASN A 93 10.33 -5.12 -4.94
CA ASN A 93 11.39 -5.54 -5.85
C ASN A 93 12.60 -4.59 -5.83
N GLN A 94 12.88 -3.96 -4.69
CA GLN A 94 14.01 -3.04 -4.53
C GLN A 94 14.94 -3.49 -3.41
N ILE A 95 16.25 -3.48 -3.70
CA ILE A 95 17.30 -3.77 -2.74
C ILE A 95 17.70 -2.48 -2.04
N THR A 96 17.60 -2.49 -0.71
CA THR A 96 18.07 -1.38 0.12
C THR A 96 19.58 -1.46 0.34
N CYS A 97 20.31 -0.44 -0.10
CA CYS A 97 21.75 -0.34 0.10
C CYS A 97 22.12 -0.32 1.59
N LYS A 98 22.92 -1.29 2.06
CA LYS A 98 23.38 -1.36 3.46
C LYS A 98 24.29 -0.19 3.88
N ASN A 99 25.02 0.42 2.94
CA ASN A 99 25.92 1.54 3.22
C ASN A 99 25.17 2.89 3.36
N CYS A 100 24.38 3.30 2.35
CA CYS A 100 23.75 4.63 2.34
C CYS A 100 22.22 4.64 2.51
N GLY A 101 21.58 3.47 2.54
CA GLY A 101 20.13 3.34 2.69
C GLY A 101 19.30 3.61 1.43
N ALA A 102 19.92 3.91 0.29
CA ALA A 102 19.18 4.14 -0.95
C ALA A 102 18.55 2.85 -1.49
N GLN A 103 17.34 2.93 -2.05
CA GLN A 103 16.74 1.84 -2.80
C GLN A 103 17.28 1.77 -4.23
N ASN A 104 17.54 0.56 -4.68
CA ASN A 104 18.04 0.23 -6.00
C ASN A 104 17.18 -0.89 -6.56
N ALA A 105 17.15 -1.03 -7.89
CA ALA A 105 16.49 -2.16 -8.53
C ALA A 105 17.08 -3.49 -8.01
N ASP A 106 16.31 -4.58 -8.05
CA ASP A 106 16.75 -5.89 -7.57
C ASP A 106 17.92 -6.47 -8.38
N ASP A 107 18.07 -6.05 -9.64
CA ASP A 107 19.18 -6.41 -10.51
C ASP A 107 20.41 -5.48 -10.37
N ALA A 108 20.33 -4.46 -9.52
CA ALA A 108 21.41 -3.49 -9.38
C ALA A 108 22.62 -4.09 -8.66
N VAL A 109 23.77 -4.13 -9.34
CA VAL A 109 25.05 -4.60 -8.76
C VAL A 109 25.72 -3.52 -7.90
N TYR A 110 25.46 -2.25 -8.19
CA TYR A 110 26.03 -1.10 -7.47
C TYR A 110 24.95 -0.11 -7.08
N CYS A 111 25.13 0.54 -5.92
CA CYS A 111 24.18 1.52 -5.42
C CYS A 111 24.20 2.80 -6.28
N LYS A 112 23.04 3.19 -6.83
CA LYS A 112 22.86 4.40 -7.66
C LYS A 112 23.25 5.71 -6.96
N ARG A 113 23.20 5.72 -5.62
CA ARG A 113 23.53 6.89 -4.80
C ARG A 113 24.97 6.97 -4.31
N CYS A 114 25.56 5.86 -3.86
CA CYS A 114 26.88 5.89 -3.20
C CYS A 114 27.94 4.98 -3.85
N GLY A 115 27.61 4.28 -4.93
CA GLY A 115 28.56 3.45 -5.68
C GLY A 115 29.02 2.18 -4.98
N VAL A 116 28.57 1.89 -3.75
CA VAL A 116 28.92 0.64 -3.07
C VAL A 116 28.33 -0.56 -3.82
N LYS A 117 29.06 -1.67 -3.88
CA LYS A 117 28.53 -2.92 -4.41
C LYS A 117 27.38 -3.41 -3.52
N LEU A 118 26.24 -3.70 -4.14
CA LEU A 118 25.09 -4.28 -3.49
C LEU A 118 25.33 -5.79 -3.41
N SER A 119 25.64 -6.27 -2.21
CA SER A 119 25.68 -7.70 -1.94
C SER A 119 24.24 -8.19 -1.81
N ASN A 120 23.84 -9.09 -2.71
CA ASN A 120 22.62 -9.87 -2.58
C ASN A 120 22.56 -10.55 -1.19
#